data_AF-A0A6N7L086-F1
#
_entry.id   AF-A0A6N7L086-F1
#
_cell.length_a   1.000
_cell.length_b   1.000
_cell.length_c   1.000
_cell.angle_alpha   90.00
_cell.angle_beta   90.00
_cell.angle_gamma   90.00
#
_symmetry.space_group_name_H-M   'P 1'
#
loop_
_entity.id
_entity.type
_entity.pdbx_description
1 polymer ?
#
loop_
_entity_poly.entity_id
_entity_poly.type
_entity_poly.pdbx_seq_one_letter_code
_entity_poly.pdbx_strand_id
1 'polypeptide(L)'
;MKWNVEVDIPGIGPRMLTVDQPSASDALEHTKSRVNDMFLQLPSGITSYTVAVFEPGHRTGDASVCAESITLVTATEPARG
;
A
#
# COMPACT_ATOMS: atom_id res chain seq x y z
N MET A 1 -10.71 -11.79 8.72
CA MET A 1 -10.22 -11.02 9.89
C MET A 1 -9.92 -9.62 9.39
N LYS A 2 -10.30 -8.58 10.14
CA LYS A 2 -10.13 -7.20 9.66
C LYS A 2 -8.79 -6.63 10.11
N TRP A 3 -7.84 -6.53 9.19
CA TRP A 3 -6.52 -5.93 9.41
C TRP A 3 -6.58 -4.44 9.12
N ASN A 4 -5.85 -3.64 9.91
CA ASN A 4 -5.67 -2.23 9.62
C ASN A 4 -4.35 -2.07 8.86
N VAL A 5 -4.38 -1.37 7.74
CA VAL A 5 -3.22 -1.15 6.88
C VAL A 5 -3.08 0.34 6.65
N GLU A 6 -1.99 0.92 7.13
CA GLU A 6 -1.61 2.28 6.81
C GLU A 6 -0.76 2.29 5.53
N VAL A 7 -1.12 3.15 4.60
CA VAL A 7 -0.37 3.40 3.38
C VAL A 7 0.08 4.84 3.40
N ASP A 8 1.38 5.07 3.57
CA ASP A 8 1.98 6.39 3.50
C ASP A 8 2.55 6.63 2.10
N ILE A 9 1.95 7.57 1.39
CA ILE A 9 2.40 8.00 0.07
C ILE A 9 2.91 9.44 0.20
N PRO A 10 4.19 9.72 -0.09
CA PRO A 10 4.75 11.06 -0.04
C PRO A 10 3.98 11.99 -0.98
N GLY A 11 3.54 13.14 -0.45
CA GLY A 11 2.73 14.12 -1.19
C GLY A 11 1.21 13.91 -1.12
N ILE A 12 0.73 12.72 -0.72
CA ILE A 12 -0.69 12.46 -0.44
C ILE A 12 -0.94 12.41 1.08
N GLY A 13 0.01 11.81 1.82
CA GLY A 13 -0.07 11.56 3.26
C GLY A 13 -0.58 10.15 3.58
N PRO A 14 -0.55 9.78 4.88
CA PRO A 14 -0.92 8.44 5.33
C PRO A 14 -2.43 8.22 5.21
N ARG A 15 -2.80 7.05 4.70
CA ARG A 15 -4.19 6.57 4.62
C ARG A 15 -4.33 5.25 5.32
N MET A 16 -5.27 5.19 6.26
CA MET A 16 -5.63 3.94 6.92
C MET A 16 -6.74 3.23 6.14
N LEU A 17 -6.50 1.97 5.83
CA LEU A 17 -7.39 1.06 5.14
C LEU A 17 -7.71 -0.12 6.07
N THR A 18 -8.90 -0.67 5.93
CA THR A 18 -9.27 -1.91 6.63
C THR A 18 -9.52 -2.97 5.57
N VAL A 19 -8.77 -4.07 5.62
CA VAL A 19 -8.89 -5.19 4.67
C VAL A 19 -9.32 -6.45 5.42
N ASP A 20 -10.24 -7.21 4.82
CA ASP A 20 -10.62 -8.52 5.35
C ASP A 20 -9.76 -9.58 4.67
N GLN A 21 -8.69 -9.99 5.35
CA GLN A 21 -7.73 -10.97 4.85
C GLN A 21 -7.40 -12.00 5.93
N PRO A 22 -6.98 -13.22 5.54
CA PRO A 22 -6.71 -14.30 6.49
C PRO A 22 -5.42 -14.07 7.29
N SER A 23 -4.44 -13.33 6.75
CA SER A 23 -3.16 -13.04 7.40
C SER A 23 -2.68 -11.60 7.17
N ALA A 24 -1.71 -11.16 7.96
CA ALA A 24 -1.05 -9.86 7.78
C ALA A 24 -0.32 -9.74 6.43
N SER A 25 0.29 -10.83 5.96
CA SER A 25 0.95 -10.88 4.66
C SER A 25 -0.05 -10.76 3.51
N ASP A 26 -1.19 -11.46 3.59
CA ASP A 26 -2.27 -11.32 2.61
C ASP A 26 -2.85 -9.90 2.62
N ALA A 27 -2.99 -9.28 3.80
CA ALA A 27 -3.40 -7.89 3.94
C ALA A 27 -2.42 -6.92 3.26
N LEU A 28 -1.12 -7.13 3.43
CA LEU A 28 -0.06 -6.36 2.79
C LEU A 28 -0.12 -6.50 1.26
N GLU A 29 -0.08 -7.74 0.75
CA GLU A 29 -0.09 -8.03 -0.69
C GLU A 29 -1.36 -7.52 -1.38
N HIS A 30 -2.52 -7.69 -0.75
CA HIS A 30 -3.78 -7.16 -1.25
C HIS A 30 -3.76 -5.63 -1.35
N THR A 31 -3.21 -4.97 -0.33
CA THR A 31 -3.08 -3.51 -0.31
C THR A 31 -2.10 -3.03 -1.37
N LYS A 32 -0.94 -3.68 -1.52
CA LYS A 32 0.05 -3.39 -2.56
C LYS A 32 -0.55 -3.49 -3.96
N SER A 33 -1.34 -4.54 -4.23
CA SER A 33 -2.01 -4.71 -5.52
C SER A 33 -2.98 -3.55 -5.81
N ARG A 34 -3.79 -3.16 -4.82
CA ARG A 34 -4.74 -2.05 -4.96
C ARG A 34 -4.05 -0.69 -5.15
N VAL A 35 -2.96 -0.46 -4.41
CA VAL A 35 -2.15 0.74 -4.52
C VAL A 35 -1.47 0.80 -5.89
N ASN A 36 -0.92 -0.32 -6.37
CA ASN A 36 -0.35 -0.44 -7.70
C ASN A 36 -1.36 -0.07 -8.80
N ASP A 37 -2.59 -0.60 -8.74
CA ASP A 37 -3.65 -0.26 -9.70
C ASP A 37 -3.96 1.24 -9.75
N MET A 38 -3.98 1.90 -8.58
CA MET A 38 -4.15 3.35 -8.49
C MET A 38 -2.97 4.11 -9.10
N PHE A 39 -1.75 3.62 -8.92
CA PHE A 39 -0.54 4.22 -9.51
C PHE A 39 -0.43 4.01 -11.01
N LEU A 40 -0.94 2.90 -11.57
CA LEU A 40 -0.97 2.67 -13.02
C LEU A 40 -1.81 3.73 -13.77
N GLN A 41 -2.72 4.42 -13.09
CA GLN A 41 -3.50 5.53 -13.64
C GLN A 41 -2.77 6.88 -13.59
N LEU A 42 -1.65 6.96 -12.88
CA LEU A 42 -0.85 8.18 -12.78
C LEU A 42 0.16 8.29 -13.93
N PRO A 43 0.54 9.51 -14.33
CA PRO A 43 1.57 9.72 -15.34
C PRO A 43 2.87 9.03 -14.93
N SER A 44 3.70 8.70 -15.93
CA SER A 44 4.96 7.98 -15.73
C SER A 44 5.82 8.67 -14.67
N GLY A 45 6.29 7.90 -13.70
CA GLY A 45 7.02 8.42 -12.57
C GLY A 45 7.53 7.32 -11.65
N ILE A 46 8.38 7.73 -10.72
CA ILE A 46 8.83 6.87 -9.63
C ILE A 46 8.12 7.38 -8.38
N THR A 47 7.30 6.53 -7.78
CA THR A 47 6.70 6.82 -6.48
C THR A 47 7.07 5.73 -5.48
N SER A 48 7.68 6.15 -4.38
CA SER A 48 7.88 5.28 -3.22
C SER A 48 6.71 5.45 -2.26
N TYR A 49 6.26 4.38 -1.62
CA TYR A 49 5.24 4.43 -0.58
C TYR A 49 5.53 3.33 0.45
N THR A 50 5.06 3.53 1.68
CA THR A 50 5.21 2.56 2.75
C THR A 50 3.86 1.98 3.10
N VAL A 51 3.81 0.66 3.29
CA VAL A 51 2.62 -0.07 3.73
C VAL A 51 2.94 -0.68 5.08
N ALA A 52 2.18 -0.32 6.11
CA ALA A 52 2.30 -0.86 7.45
C ALA A 52 0.98 -1.56 7.84
N VAL A 53 1.06 -2.83 8.20
CA VAL A 53 -0.06 -3.66 8.66
C VAL A 53 -0.04 -3.73 10.17
N PHE A 54 -1.20 -3.53 10.78
CA PHE A 54 -1.43 -3.56 12.22
C PHE A 54 -2.51 -4.58 12.54
N GLU A 55 -2.42 -5.14 13.75
CA GLU A 55 -3.37 -6.13 14.23
C GLU A 55 -4.82 -5.60 14.27
N PRO A 56 -5.82 -6.50 14.15
CA PRO A 56 -7.20 -6.15 14.41
C PRO A 56 -7.35 -5.55 15.82
N GLY A 57 -7.84 -4.32 15.91
CA GLY A 57 -8.01 -3.61 17.19
C GLY A 57 -6.76 -2.86 17.69
N HIS A 58 -5.73 -2.69 16.86
CA HIS A 58 -4.58 -1.84 17.20
C HIS A 58 -5.02 -0.41 17.59
N ARG A 59 -4.20 0.25 18.41
CA ARG A 59 -4.40 1.63 18.85
C ARG A 59 -3.31 2.52 18.26
N THR A 60 -3.59 3.81 18.15
CA THR A 60 -2.58 4.80 17.75
C THR A 60 -1.36 4.69 18.66
N GLY A 61 -0.17 4.45 18.08
CA GLY A 61 1.08 4.22 18.80
C GLY A 61 1.49 2.75 18.95
N ASP A 62 0.66 1.81 18.51
CA ASP A 62 1.01 0.39 18.43
C ASP A 62 2.00 0.13 17.28
N ALA A 63 2.90 -0.83 17.45
CA ALA A 63 3.87 -1.18 16.42
C ALA A 63 3.20 -1.97 15.30
N SER A 64 3.52 -1.65 14.04
CA SER A 64 3.07 -2.46 12.91
C SER A 64 3.65 -3.88 13.01
N VAL A 65 2.81 -4.89 12.81
CA VAL A 65 3.24 -6.31 12.77
C VAL A 65 4.00 -6.64 11.49
N CYS A 66 3.75 -5.89 10.43
CA CYS A 66 4.48 -6.01 9.17
C CYS A 66 4.55 -4.62 8.53
N ALA A 67 5.71 -4.22 8.04
CA ALA A 67 5.86 -2.98 7.30
C ALA A 67 6.81 -3.20 6.12
N GLU A 68 6.43 -2.68 4.97
CA GLU A 68 7.22 -2.77 3.75
C GLU A 68 7.21 -1.43 3.01
N SER A 69 8.39 -0.99 2.55
CA SER A 69 8.53 0.15 1.67
C SER A 69 8.63 -0.34 0.23
N ILE A 70 7.72 0.12 -0.62
CA ILE A 70 7.63 -0.27 -2.02
C ILE A 70 7.99 0.92 -2.90
N THR A 71 8.84 0.70 -3.88
CA THR A 71 9.11 1.66 -4.95
C THR A 71 8.40 1.21 -6.21
N LEU A 72 7.37 1.95 -6.62
CA LEU A 72 6.66 1.75 -7.87
C LEU A 72 7.30 2.62 -8.95
N VAL A 73 7.61 1.98 -10.08
CA VAL A 73 8.08 2.63 -11.30
C VAL A 73 6.98 2.46 -12.34
N THR A 74 6.25 3.53 -12.63
CA THR A 74 5.24 3.53 -13.69
C THR A 74 5.93 3.93 -14.99
N ALA A 75 6.18 2.96 -15.86
CA ALA A 75 6.63 3.22 -17.22
C ALA A 75 5.41 3.32 -18.12
N THR A 76 5.23 4.45 -18.82
CA THR A 76 4.30 4.48 -19.95
C THR A 76 4.94 3.63 -21.04
N GLU A 77 4.36 2.46 -21.33
CA GLU A 77 4.79 1.69 -22.49
C GLU A 77 4.69 2.60 -23.73
N PRO A 78 5.75 2.72 -24.56
CA PRO A 78 5.62 3.44 -25.81
C PRO A 78 4.56 2.71 -26.64
N ALA A 79 3.52 3.45 -27.05
CA ALA A 79 2.55 2.94 -28.01
C ALA A 79 3.32 2.35 -29.19
N ARG A 80 3.21 1.03 -29.37
CA ARG A 80 3.86 0.31 -30.46
C ARG A 80 3.12 0.74 -31.74
N GLY A 81 3.71 1.73 -32.43
CA GLY A 81 3.23 2.23 -33.72
C GLY A 81 3.31 1.20 -34.83
#